data_AF-A0A956KIM0-F1
#
_entry.id   AF-A0A956KIM0-F1
#
_cell.length_a   1.000
_cell.length_b   1.000
_cell.length_c   1.000
_cell.angle_alpha   90.00
_cell.angle_beta   90.00
_cell.angle_gamma   90.00
#
_symmetry.space_group_name_H-M   'P 1'
#
loop_
_entity.id
_entity.type
_entity.pdbx_description
1 polymer ?
#
loop_
_entity_poly.entity_id
_entity_poly.type
_entity_poly.pdbx_seq_one_letter_code
_entity_poly.pdbx_strand_id
1 'polypeptide(L)' 'PKVRRWQERLNPVQRVAGCGCNLDRDVDGILAAAGFREIVLERFDQPKTPALFREHVRGKAIK' A
#
# COMPACT_ATOMS: atom_id res chain seq x y z
N PRO A 1 9.98 -7.46 -7.45
CA PRO A 1 11.16 -6.55 -7.50
C PRO A 1 11.10 -5.45 -8.57
N LYS A 2 10.77 -5.76 -9.84
CA LYS A 2 10.74 -4.74 -10.91
C LYS A 2 9.58 -3.75 -10.77
N VAL A 3 8.37 -4.24 -10.47
CA VAL A 3 7.17 -3.40 -10.25
C VAL A 3 7.38 -2.43 -9.09
N ARG A 4 7.89 -2.91 -7.95
CA ARG A 4 8.19 -2.07 -6.78
C ARG A 4 9.17 -0.94 -7.07
N ARG A 5 10.24 -1.18 -7.84
CA ARG A 5 11.16 -0.11 -8.27
C ARG A 5 10.48 0.95 -9.12
N TRP A 6 9.50 0.56 -9.93
CA TRP A 6 8.71 1.52 -10.71
C TRP A 6 7.69 2.26 -9.83
N GLN A 7 7.07 1.59 -8.86
CA GLN A 7 6.21 2.21 -7.86
C GLN A 7 6.97 3.27 -7.07
N GLU A 8 8.19 2.97 -6.60
CA GLU A 8 9.09 3.92 -5.93
C GLU A 8 9.39 5.16 -6.80
N ARG A 9 9.57 4.97 -8.11
CA ARG A 9 9.79 6.07 -9.06
C ARG A 9 8.54 6.91 -9.32
N LEU A 10 7.36 6.32 -9.25
CA LEU A 10 6.07 7.01 -9.46
C LEU A 10 5.52 7.63 -8.18
N ASN A 11 5.97 7.17 -7.01
CA ASN A 11 5.54 7.67 -5.72
C ASN A 11 5.67 9.19 -5.55
N PRO A 12 6.71 9.90 -6.04
CA PRO A 12 6.74 11.36 -5.95
C PRO A 12 5.52 12.02 -6.59
N VAL A 13 5.10 11.54 -7.77
CA VAL A 13 3.89 12.02 -8.45
C VAL A 13 2.63 11.58 -7.71
N GLN A 14 2.57 10.31 -7.28
CA GLN A 14 1.44 9.78 -6.51
C GLN A 14 1.23 10.51 -5.18
N ARG A 15 2.31 10.94 -4.53
CA ARG A 15 2.24 11.71 -3.27
C ARG A 15 1.63 13.09 -3.49
N VAL A 16 1.88 13.72 -4.63
CA VAL A 16 1.27 15.01 -4.97
C VAL A 16 -0.18 14.82 -5.42
N ALA A 17 -0.41 13.95 -6.40
CA ALA A 17 -1.73 13.74 -7.00
C ALA A 17 -2.72 13.01 -6.06
N GLY A 18 -2.22 12.10 -5.23
CA GLY A 18 -2.99 11.26 -4.31
C GLY A 18 -2.93 11.75 -2.86
N CYS A 19 -2.76 13.05 -2.62
CA CYS A 19 -2.79 13.67 -1.29
C CYS A 19 -1.91 12.94 -0.25
N GLY A 20 -0.70 12.55 -0.65
CA GLY A 20 0.28 11.86 0.19
C GLY A 20 0.28 10.34 0.07
N CYS A 21 -0.52 9.73 -0.82
CA CYS A 21 -0.52 8.29 -1.06
C CYS A 21 0.78 7.76 -1.66
N ASN A 22 1.12 6.49 -1.36
CA ASN A 22 2.23 5.73 -1.97
C ASN A 22 1.69 4.41 -2.51
N LEU A 23 2.22 3.96 -3.65
CA LEU A 23 1.83 2.73 -4.33
C LEU A 23 2.35 1.46 -3.64
N ASP A 24 3.44 1.57 -2.90
CA ASP A 24 4.11 0.49 -2.17
C ASP A 24 4.10 0.75 -0.66
N ARG A 25 3.06 1.43 -0.16
CA ARG A 25 2.94 1.80 1.24
C ARG A 25 2.99 0.57 2.15
N ASP A 26 3.91 0.59 3.12
CA ASP A 26 3.96 -0.41 4.18
C ASP A 26 2.82 -0.20 5.19
N VAL A 27 1.66 -0.80 4.92
CA VAL A 27 0.46 -0.69 5.76
C VAL A 27 0.67 -1.38 7.11
N ASP A 28 1.34 -2.54 7.14
CA ASP A 28 1.62 -3.28 8.37
C ASP A 28 2.45 -2.44 9.35
N GLY A 29 3.57 -1.87 8.86
CA GLY A 29 4.44 -1.03 9.68
C GLY A 29 3.74 0.21 10.22
N ILE A 30 2.90 0.86 9.40
CA ILE A 30 2.13 2.05 9.82
C ILE A 30 1.12 1.70 10.92
N LEU A 31 0.39 0.60 10.76
CA LEU A 31 -0.60 0.18 11.76
C LEU A 31 0.07 -0.27 13.07
N ALA A 32 1.18 -1.01 12.99
CA ALA A 32 1.96 -1.40 14.17
C ALA A 32 2.50 -0.16 14.91
N ALA A 33 3.09 0.80 14.19
CA ALA A 33 3.61 2.04 14.77
C ALA A 33 2.51 2.92 15.40
N ALA A 34 1.28 2.86 14.88
CA ALA A 34 0.13 3.57 15.43
C ALA A 34 -0.47 2.91 16.70
N GLY A 35 0.05 1.74 17.09
CA GLY A 35 -0.32 1.02 18.30
C GLY A 35 -1.56 0.14 18.16
N PHE A 36 -1.92 -0.28 16.94
CA PHE A 36 -2.93 -1.30 16.73
C PHE A 36 -2.42 -2.67 17.19
N ARG A 37 -3.27 -3.44 17.88
CA ARG A 37 -2.90 -4.72 18.51
C ARG A 37 -3.32 -5.93 17.69
N GLU A 38 -4.52 -5.88 17.11
CA GLU A 38 -5.04 -6.94 16.23
C GLU A 38 -5.08 -6.40 14.81
N ILE A 39 -4.08 -6.74 14.00
CA ILE A 39 -3.97 -6.35 12.59
C ILE A 39 -4.19 -7.59 11.73
N VAL A 40 -5.29 -7.63 10.99
CA VAL A 40 -5.62 -8.72 10.07
C VAL A 40 -5.73 -8.11 8.68
N LEU A 41 -4.71 -8.30 7.85
CA LEU A 41 -4.63 -7.78 6.49
C LEU A 41 -4.52 -8.92 5.48
N GLU A 42 -5.28 -8.79 4.41
CA GLU A 42 -5.22 -9.61 3.22
C GLU A 42 -4.58 -8.80 2.09
N ARG A 43 -3.57 -9.39 1.44
CA ARG A 43 -2.89 -8.83 0.28
C ARG A 43 -3.36 -9.57 -0.96
N PHE A 44 -3.87 -8.83 -1.94
CA PHE A 44 -4.38 -9.41 -3.17
C PHE A 44 -4.08 -8.52 -4.37
N ASP A 45 -4.05 -9.15 -5.53
CA ASP A 45 -3.88 -8.48 -6.81
C ASP A 45 -5.25 -8.15 -7.41
N GLN A 46 -5.55 -6.88 -7.63
CA GLN A 46 -6.83 -6.48 -8.20
C GLN A 46 -6.90 -6.85 -9.70
N PRO A 47 -7.90 -7.65 -10.11
CA PRO A 47 -8.04 -8.05 -11.51
C PRO A 47 -8.35 -6.84 -12.38
N LYS A 48 -7.85 -6.86 -13.63
CA LYS A 48 -7.97 -5.78 -14.64
C LYS A 48 -7.26 -4.46 -14.26
N THR A 49 -6.42 -4.47 -13.23
CA THR A 49 -5.61 -3.31 -12.86
C THR A 49 -4.18 -3.42 -13.43
N PRO A 50 -3.59 -2.32 -13.96
CA PRO A 50 -2.21 -2.32 -14.43
C PRO A 50 -1.24 -2.77 -13.31
N ALA A 51 -0.15 -3.43 -13.68
CA ALA A 51 0.77 -4.06 -12.71
C ALA A 51 1.30 -3.09 -11.64
N LEU A 52 1.46 -1.80 -11.96
CA LEU A 52 1.93 -0.76 -11.05
C LEU A 52 0.94 -0.40 -9.94
N PHE A 53 -0.35 -0.65 -10.17
CA PHE A 53 -1.44 -0.34 -9.26
C PHE A 53 -2.17 -1.60 -8.78
N ARG A 54 -1.67 -2.80 -9.12
CA ARG A 54 -2.43 -4.04 -8.93
C ARG A 54 -2.46 -4.50 -7.48
N GLU A 55 -1.36 -4.36 -6.77
CA GLU A 55 -1.24 -4.79 -5.38
C GLU A 55 -2.17 -3.96 -4.50
N HIS A 56 -3.04 -4.64 -3.75
CA HIS A 56 -3.96 -4.03 -2.80
C HIS A 56 -3.89 -4.74 -1.46
N VAL A 57 -4.21 -3.98 -0.41
CA VAL A 57 -4.33 -4.46 0.96
C VAL A 57 -5.74 -4.16 1.45
N ARG A 58 -6.41 -5.16 2.04
CA ARG A 58 -7.72 -5.00 2.68
C ARG A 58 -7.71 -5.73 4.01
N GLY A 59 -8.36 -5.19 5.03
CA GLY A 59 -8.45 -5.87 6.31
C GLY A 59 -9.05 -5.02 7.42
N LYS A 60 -8.84 -5.48 8.65
CA LYS A 60 -9.28 -4.80 9.89
C LYS A 60 -8.09 -4.60 10.82
N ALA A 61 -8.12 -3.50 11.58
CA ALA A 61 -7.17 -3.22 12.63
C ALA A 61 -7.91 -2.76 13.88
N ILE A 62 -7.60 -3.33 15.04
CA ILE A 62 -8.20 -2.99 16.35
C ILE A 62 -7.11 -2.44 17.27
N LYS A 63 -7.40 -1.31 17.92
CA LYS A 63 -6.51 -0.62 18.85
C LYS A 63 -6.84 -0.97 20.29
#